data_AF-A0A2P5K1A3-F1
#
_entry.id   AF-A0A2P5K1A3-F1
#
_cell.length_a   1.000
_cell.length_b   1.000
_cell.length_c   1.000
_cell.angle_alpha   90.00
_cell.angle_beta   90.00
_cell.angle_gamma   90.00
#
_symmetry.space_group_name_H-M   'P 1'
#
loop_
_entity.id
_entity.type
_entity.pdbx_description
1 polymer ?
#
loop_
_entity_poly.entity_id
_entity_poly.type
_entity_poly.pdbx_seq_one_letter_code
_entity_poly.pdbx_strand_id
1 'polypeptide(L)'
;MKDCLQIAKALVLLSEPVLPIKMKEAWGHLGQNGDVTQLNYNEALIEIESGTELPKPITLFEKIDDKKIKEMNVILNKRVAQANAKEASISPKIPEITFDEFKTMDIRVGTVVTAQKIKGSDKLLKLMVDIGETEPRQVVAGIAQTHLPEELVDKQIILLANMKPAKIFGTESRGMILAADESGAILLMPERSVKNGTAIG
;
A
#
# COMPACT_ATOMS: atom_id res chain seq x y z
N MET A 1 35.17 11.41 40.17
CA MET A 1 34.86 10.07 39.60
C MET A 1 33.38 9.74 39.75
N LYS A 2 32.74 10.06 40.89
CA LYS A 2 31.29 9.91 41.11
C LYS A 2 30.44 10.62 40.04
N ASP A 3 30.76 11.86 39.68
CA ASP A 3 30.00 12.64 38.69
C ASP A 3 30.03 12.01 37.28
N CYS A 4 31.18 11.49 36.85
CA CYS A 4 31.32 10.81 35.57
C CYS A 4 30.47 9.53 35.50
N LEU A 5 30.40 8.77 36.60
CA LEU A 5 29.56 7.58 36.69
C LEU A 5 28.08 7.94 36.70
N GLN A 6 27.70 9.03 37.37
CA GLN A 6 26.32 9.52 37.37
C GLN A 6 25.87 9.97 35.97
N ILE A 7 26.75 10.69 35.25
CA ILE A 7 26.49 11.08 33.87
C ILE A 7 26.39 9.84 32.97
N ALA A 8 27.26 8.85 33.15
CA ALA A 8 27.19 7.60 32.40
C ALA A 8 25.89 6.83 32.67
N LYS A 9 25.43 6.75 33.93
CA LYS A 9 24.15 6.15 34.32
C LYS A 9 22.98 6.84 33.62
N ALA A 10 22.96 8.17 33.62
CA ALA A 10 21.92 8.95 32.94
C ALA A 10 21.93 8.72 31.42
N LEU A 11 23.11 8.69 30.78
CA LEU A 11 23.24 8.43 29.35
C LEU A 11 22.77 7.02 28.96
N VAL A 12 23.07 6.02 29.79
CA VAL A 12 22.63 4.64 29.58
C VAL A 12 21.11 4.54 29.61
N LEU A 13 20.48 5.19 30.58
CA LEU A 13 19.03 5.23 30.72
C LEU A 13 18.34 5.98 29.56
N LEU A 14 18.89 7.11 29.14
CA LEU A 14 18.36 7.91 28.02
C LEU A 14 18.54 7.24 26.65
N SER A 15 19.59 6.43 26.51
CA SER A 15 19.91 5.75 25.24
C SER A 15 19.26 4.38 25.12
N GLU A 16 18.65 3.86 26.19
CA GLU A 16 18.00 2.55 26.23
C GLU A 16 16.94 2.37 25.12
N PRO A 17 16.04 3.35 24.85
CA PRO A 17 15.01 3.19 23.82
C PRO A 17 15.57 3.03 22.40
N VAL A 18 16.81 3.49 22.18
CA VAL A 18 17.48 3.43 20.87
C VAL A 18 18.43 2.23 20.78
N LEU A 19 19.08 1.87 21.90
CA LEU A 19 20.16 0.89 21.96
C LEU A 19 19.98 -0.09 23.15
N PRO A 20 18.86 -0.83 23.25
CA PRO A 20 18.49 -1.56 24.48
C PRO A 20 19.52 -2.60 24.89
N ILE A 21 20.07 -3.35 23.92
CA ILE A 21 21.06 -4.40 24.17
C ILE A 21 22.36 -3.80 24.73
N LYS A 22 22.87 -2.73 24.10
CA LYS A 22 24.12 -2.08 24.50
C LYS A 22 23.96 -1.31 25.80
N MET A 23 22.80 -0.71 26.05
CA MET A 23 22.55 -0.05 27.32
C MET A 23 22.40 -1.04 28.48
N LYS A 24 21.88 -2.24 28.24
CA LYS A 24 21.87 -3.31 29.26
C LYS A 24 23.28 -3.79 29.62
N GLU A 25 24.15 -3.97 28.62
CA GLU A 25 25.57 -4.27 28.85
C GLU A 25 26.26 -3.14 29.64
N ALA A 26 26.04 -1.88 29.23
CA ALA A 26 26.60 -0.71 29.91
C ALA A 26 26.09 -0.55 31.35
N TRP A 27 24.82 -0.88 31.61
CA TRP A 27 24.20 -0.83 32.94
C TRP A 27 24.89 -1.78 33.93
N GLY A 28 25.13 -3.03 33.51
CA GLY A 28 25.88 -4.00 34.32
C GLY A 28 27.32 -3.54 34.59
N HIS A 29 27.93 -2.81 33.66
CA HIS A 29 29.30 -2.31 33.78
C HIS A 29 29.43 -1.10 34.71
N LEU A 30 28.32 -0.43 35.01
CA LEU A 30 28.23 0.57 36.06
C LEU A 30 27.98 -0.04 37.45
N GLY A 31 28.04 -1.37 37.57
CA GLY A 31 27.79 -2.10 38.82
C GLY A 31 26.34 -1.98 39.30
N GLN A 32 25.41 -1.61 38.41
CA GLN A 32 24.00 -1.45 38.74
C GLN A 32 23.28 -2.80 38.59
N ASN A 33 22.44 -3.12 39.58
CA ASN A 33 21.59 -4.30 39.56
C ASN A 33 20.25 -3.98 38.90
N GLY A 34 19.60 -5.00 38.31
CA GLY A 34 18.29 -4.86 37.68
C GLY A 34 18.35 -4.67 36.16
N ASP A 35 17.16 -4.56 35.54
CA ASP A 35 17.01 -4.40 34.11
C ASP A 35 16.74 -2.93 33.76
N VAL A 36 17.67 -2.30 33.03
CA VAL A 36 17.54 -0.90 32.59
C VAL A 36 16.26 -0.64 31.81
N THR A 37 15.72 -1.65 31.12
CA THR A 37 14.49 -1.54 30.32
C THR A 37 13.22 -1.35 31.15
N GLN A 38 13.29 -1.63 32.46
CA GLN A 38 12.16 -1.51 33.39
C GLN A 38 12.23 -0.24 34.25
N LEU A 39 13.27 0.57 34.06
CA LEU A 39 13.53 1.75 34.86
C LEU A 39 12.88 2.99 34.24
N ASN A 40 12.47 3.92 35.10
CA ASN A 40 11.93 5.21 34.68
C ASN A 40 13.04 6.27 34.62
N TYR A 41 12.84 7.34 33.87
CA TYR A 41 13.86 8.39 33.72
C TYR A 41 14.25 9.11 35.02
N ASN A 42 13.43 9.05 36.08
CA ASN A 42 13.78 9.65 37.37
C ASN A 42 14.91 8.88 38.07
N GLU A 43 15.15 7.61 37.70
CA GLU A 43 16.27 6.80 38.18
C GLU A 43 17.64 7.42 37.80
N ALA A 44 17.69 8.28 36.78
CA ALA A 44 18.89 9.04 36.44
C ALA A 44 19.27 10.09 37.50
N LEU A 45 18.31 10.55 38.32
CA LEU A 45 18.54 11.52 39.39
C LEU A 45 19.00 10.84 40.69
N ILE A 46 18.86 9.52 40.80
CA ILE A 46 19.30 8.77 41.97
C ILE A 46 20.81 8.57 41.89
N GLU A 47 21.52 9.07 42.89
CA GLU A 47 22.98 8.98 42.98
C GLU A 47 23.46 7.53 43.11
N ILE A 48 24.59 7.21 42.47
CA ILE A 48 25.28 5.94 42.68
C ILE A 48 25.89 5.91 44.08
N GLU A 49 25.61 4.85 44.84
CA GLU A 49 26.13 4.64 46.18
C GLU A 49 27.67 4.48 46.17
N SER A 50 28.33 5.04 47.17
CA SER A 50 29.79 4.91 47.29
C SER A 50 30.15 3.52 47.82
N GLY A 51 31.04 2.82 47.11
CA GLY A 51 31.42 1.44 47.45
C GLY A 51 30.91 0.40 46.45
N THR A 52 30.20 0.79 45.39
CA THR A 52 29.82 -0.11 44.30
C THR A 52 31.08 -0.65 43.59
N GLU A 53 31.21 -1.98 43.52
CA GLU A 53 32.27 -2.63 42.75
C GLU A 53 32.01 -2.49 41.25
N LEU A 54 33.01 -2.01 40.52
CA LEU A 54 32.93 -1.86 39.07
C LEU A 54 33.57 -3.07 38.38
N PRO A 55 32.85 -3.74 37.46
CA PRO A 55 33.43 -4.77 36.61
C PRO A 55 34.56 -4.23 35.73
N LYS A 56 35.36 -5.14 35.16
CA LYS A 56 36.42 -4.75 34.21
C LYS A 56 35.81 -4.04 32.99
N PRO A 57 36.35 -2.89 32.56
CA PRO A 57 35.86 -2.20 31.37
C PRO A 57 35.95 -3.08 30.12
N ILE A 58 34.88 -3.08 29.31
CA ILE A 58 34.89 -3.67 27.96
C ILE A 58 34.60 -2.57 26.93
N THR A 59 34.95 -2.86 25.69
CA THR A 59 34.57 -2.05 24.54
C THR A 59 33.09 -2.26 24.22
N LEU A 60 32.26 -1.23 24.45
CA LEU A 60 30.82 -1.34 24.24
C LEU A 60 30.42 -1.36 22.76
N PHE A 61 31.14 -0.55 21.96
CA PHE A 61 30.91 -0.42 20.52
C PHE A 61 32.20 -0.73 19.76
N GLU A 62 32.12 -1.72 18.88
CA GLU A 62 33.19 -1.97 17.92
C GLU A 62 32.98 -1.09 16.69
N LYS A 63 34.07 -0.51 16.18
CA LYS A 63 34.04 0.20 14.91
C LYS A 63 33.70 -0.80 13.80
N ILE A 64 32.82 -0.40 12.89
CA ILE A 64 32.52 -1.21 11.72
C ILE A 64 33.72 -1.12 10.75
N ASP A 65 34.28 -2.27 10.38
CA ASP A 65 35.38 -2.35 9.43
C ASP A 65 34.93 -2.08 7.98
N ASP A 66 35.83 -1.50 7.18
CA ASP A 66 35.59 -1.22 5.75
C ASP A 66 35.20 -2.47 4.96
N LYS A 67 35.67 -3.65 5.39
CA LYS A 67 35.30 -4.94 4.79
C LYS A 67 33.81 -5.25 5.00
N LYS A 68 33.29 -5.07 6.23
CA LYS A 68 31.88 -5.27 6.56
C LYS A 68 30.98 -4.26 5.83
N ILE A 69 31.44 -3.00 5.68
CA ILE A 69 30.73 -1.98 4.91
C ILE A 69 30.60 -2.39 3.44
N LYS A 70 31.69 -2.86 2.83
CA LYS A 70 31.69 -3.35 1.44
C LYS A 70 30.74 -4.52 1.26
N GLU A 71 30.77 -5.50 2.16
CA GLU A 71 29.87 -6.66 2.12
C GLU A 71 28.39 -6.24 2.25
N MET A 72 28.06 -5.34 3.18
CA MET A 72 26.69 -4.85 3.37
C MET A 72 26.18 -4.08 2.15
N ASN A 73 27.03 -3.26 1.53
CA ASN A 73 26.69 -2.53 0.30
C ASN A 73 26.44 -3.46 -0.89
N VAL A 74 27.20 -4.55 -1.01
CA VAL A 74 26.96 -5.58 -2.04
C VAL A 74 25.58 -6.22 -1.86
N ILE A 75 25.21 -6.56 -0.61
CA ILE A 75 23.90 -7.14 -0.29
C ILE A 75 22.78 -6.13 -0.58
N LEU A 76 22.95 -4.87 -0.19
CA LEU A 76 21.98 -3.79 -0.42
C LEU A 76 21.76 -3.58 -1.92
N ASN A 77 22.85 -3.44 -2.69
CA ASN A 77 22.78 -3.23 -4.14
C ASN A 77 22.14 -4.42 -4.86
N LYS A 78 22.38 -5.66 -4.40
CA LYS A 78 21.72 -6.85 -4.95
C LYS A 78 20.21 -6.83 -4.69
N ARG A 79 19.76 -6.40 -3.50
CA ARG A 79 18.33 -6.26 -3.18
C ARG A 79 17.67 -5.14 -3.98
N VAL A 80 18.34 -4.00 -4.13
CA VAL A 80 17.87 -2.87 -4.96
C VAL A 80 17.76 -3.29 -6.42
N ALA A 81 18.76 -3.99 -6.97
CA ALA A 81 18.70 -4.50 -8.34
C ALA A 81 17.56 -5.50 -8.55
N GLN A 82 17.27 -6.37 -7.57
CA GLN A 82 16.13 -7.29 -7.62
C GLN A 82 14.77 -6.59 -7.53
N ALA A 83 14.66 -5.53 -6.72
CA ALA A 83 13.46 -4.70 -6.65
C ALA A 83 13.23 -3.93 -7.96
N ASN A 84 14.29 -3.31 -8.52
CA ASN A 84 14.22 -2.58 -9.78
C ASN A 84 13.96 -3.50 -10.97
N ALA A 85 14.49 -4.73 -10.99
CA ALA A 85 14.18 -5.71 -12.02
C ALA A 85 12.71 -6.16 -11.97
N LYS A 86 12.13 -6.23 -10.76
CA LYS A 86 10.68 -6.42 -10.60
C LYS A 86 9.89 -5.20 -11.07
N GLU A 87 10.32 -3.98 -10.77
CA GLU A 87 9.63 -2.76 -11.23
C GLU A 87 9.74 -2.53 -12.75
N ALA A 88 10.89 -2.82 -13.36
CA ALA A 88 11.07 -2.79 -14.82
C ALA A 88 10.23 -3.86 -15.55
N SER A 89 9.77 -4.90 -14.84
CA SER A 89 8.79 -5.87 -15.36
C SER A 89 7.33 -5.44 -15.19
N ILE A 90 7.05 -4.29 -14.54
CA ILE A 90 5.70 -3.73 -14.33
C ILE A 90 5.31 -2.69 -15.39
N SER A 91 6.20 -2.38 -16.33
CA SER A 91 5.75 -1.94 -17.66
C SER A 91 5.74 -3.17 -18.57
N PRO A 92 4.73 -4.06 -18.49
CA PRO A 92 4.58 -5.03 -19.57
C PRO A 92 4.46 -4.18 -20.83
N LYS A 93 5.37 -4.35 -21.78
CA LYS A 93 5.04 -4.06 -23.17
C LYS A 93 3.84 -4.95 -23.45
N ILE A 94 2.65 -4.39 -23.29
CA ILE A 94 1.41 -5.04 -23.70
C ILE A 94 1.65 -5.37 -25.16
N PRO A 95 1.52 -6.65 -25.58
CA PRO A 95 1.74 -7.02 -26.96
C PRO A 95 0.86 -6.15 -27.85
N GLU A 96 1.44 -5.64 -28.93
CA GLU A 96 0.68 -4.87 -29.91
C GLU A 96 -0.45 -5.75 -30.45
N ILE A 97 -1.67 -5.24 -30.38
CA ILE A 97 -2.83 -5.89 -31.00
C ILE A 97 -3.03 -5.33 -32.40
N THR A 98 -3.54 -6.17 -33.28
CA THR A 98 -3.96 -5.76 -34.61
C THR A 98 -5.28 -4.97 -34.55
N PHE A 99 -5.53 -4.15 -35.57
CA PHE A 99 -6.82 -3.44 -35.68
C PHE A 99 -8.02 -4.39 -35.79
N ASP A 100 -7.82 -5.60 -36.33
CA ASP A 100 -8.87 -6.60 -36.40
C ASP A 100 -9.24 -7.16 -35.03
N GLU A 101 -8.26 -7.35 -34.13
CA GLU A 101 -8.52 -7.70 -32.72
C GLU A 101 -9.34 -6.61 -32.02
N PHE A 102 -9.02 -5.33 -32.24
CA PHE A 102 -9.84 -4.24 -31.72
C PHE A 102 -11.27 -4.27 -32.27
N LYS A 103 -11.46 -4.50 -33.57
CA LYS A 103 -12.79 -4.66 -34.18
C LYS A 103 -13.60 -5.82 -33.62
N THR A 104 -12.94 -6.86 -33.10
CA THR A 104 -13.67 -7.94 -32.44
C THR A 104 -14.27 -7.52 -31.10
N MET A 105 -13.80 -6.43 -30.49
CA MET A 105 -14.34 -5.89 -29.24
C MET A 105 -15.59 -5.06 -29.52
N ASP A 106 -16.71 -5.42 -28.92
CA ASP A 106 -17.97 -4.68 -29.07
C ASP A 106 -18.04 -3.61 -27.98
N ILE A 107 -17.42 -2.45 -28.25
CA ILE A 107 -17.41 -1.32 -27.33
C ILE A 107 -18.53 -0.36 -27.74
N ARG A 108 -19.42 -0.01 -26.81
CA ARG A 108 -20.58 0.87 -27.08
C ARG A 108 -20.74 1.95 -26.03
N VAL A 109 -21.37 3.04 -26.42
CA VAL A 109 -21.88 4.05 -25.50
C VAL A 109 -23.26 3.65 -25.00
N GLY A 110 -23.47 3.71 -23.69
CA GLY A 110 -24.78 3.48 -23.07
C GLY A 110 -25.10 4.45 -21.95
N THR A 111 -26.38 4.58 -21.64
CA THR A 111 -26.87 5.44 -20.55
C THR A 111 -27.25 4.59 -19.35
N VAL A 112 -26.83 4.98 -18.15
CA VAL A 112 -27.20 4.27 -16.92
C VAL A 112 -28.67 4.57 -16.58
N VAL A 113 -29.52 3.54 -16.58
CA VAL A 113 -30.94 3.63 -16.23
C VAL A 113 -31.14 3.51 -14.72
N THR A 114 -30.42 2.59 -14.07
CA THR A 114 -30.48 2.43 -12.62
C THR A 114 -29.11 2.03 -12.05
N ALA A 115 -28.84 2.46 -10.83
CA ALA A 115 -27.63 2.14 -10.08
C ALA A 115 -27.99 1.75 -8.64
N GLN A 116 -27.46 0.63 -8.15
CA GLN A 116 -27.73 0.13 -6.80
C GLN A 116 -26.47 -0.47 -6.19
N LYS A 117 -26.29 -0.34 -4.87
CA LYS A 117 -25.22 -1.04 -4.15
C LYS A 117 -25.52 -2.53 -4.04
N ILE A 118 -24.51 -3.38 -4.20
CA ILE A 118 -24.68 -4.83 -4.02
C ILE A 118 -24.68 -5.17 -2.53
N LYS A 119 -25.68 -5.93 -2.08
CA LYS A 119 -25.73 -6.43 -0.70
C LYS A 119 -24.53 -7.37 -0.45
N GLY A 120 -23.65 -6.97 0.47
CA GLY A 120 -22.45 -7.74 0.83
C GLY A 120 -21.14 -7.27 0.18
N SER A 121 -21.14 -6.15 -0.55
CA SER A 121 -19.89 -5.52 -1.00
C SER A 121 -19.98 -3.99 -0.97
N ASP A 122 -19.06 -3.35 -0.25
CA ASP A 122 -18.98 -1.89 -0.16
C ASP A 122 -18.27 -1.24 -1.36
N LYS A 123 -17.72 -2.06 -2.27
CA LYS A 123 -16.93 -1.60 -3.42
C LYS A 123 -17.65 -1.74 -4.76
N LEU A 124 -18.75 -2.50 -4.81
CA LEU A 124 -19.42 -2.87 -6.06
C LEU A 124 -20.78 -2.21 -6.21
N LEU A 125 -21.04 -1.65 -7.39
CA LEU A 125 -22.34 -1.20 -7.84
C LEU A 125 -22.88 -2.12 -8.92
N LYS A 126 -24.18 -2.39 -8.83
CA LYS A 126 -25.00 -3.01 -9.86
C LYS A 126 -25.63 -1.90 -10.70
N LEU A 127 -25.37 -1.90 -12.00
CA LEU A 127 -25.83 -0.90 -12.93
C LEU A 127 -26.66 -1.58 -14.03
N MET A 128 -27.76 -0.94 -14.42
CA MET A 128 -28.52 -1.29 -15.61
C MET A 128 -28.24 -0.21 -16.66
N VAL A 129 -27.63 -0.60 -17.77
CA VAL A 129 -27.15 0.33 -18.80
C VAL A 129 -27.90 0.08 -20.10
N ASP A 130 -28.56 1.11 -20.62
CA ASP A 130 -29.17 1.09 -21.94
C ASP A 130 -28.11 1.34 -23.02
N ILE A 131 -27.77 0.28 -23.75
CA ILE A 131 -26.88 0.28 -24.91
C ILE A 131 -27.65 0.11 -26.23
N GLY A 132 -28.92 0.53 -26.29
CA GLY A 132 -29.77 0.39 -27.48
C GLY A 132 -30.23 -1.04 -27.77
N GLU A 133 -30.17 -1.93 -26.77
CA GLU A 133 -30.75 -3.28 -26.81
C GLU A 133 -32.23 -3.26 -26.41
N THR A 134 -32.93 -4.38 -26.56
CA THR A 134 -34.35 -4.50 -26.15
C THR A 134 -34.55 -4.35 -24.65
N GLU A 135 -33.56 -4.74 -23.85
CA GLU A 135 -33.57 -4.60 -22.39
C GLU A 135 -32.24 -3.96 -21.93
N PRO A 136 -32.28 -3.11 -20.89
CA PRO A 136 -31.06 -2.59 -20.29
C PRO A 136 -30.16 -3.72 -19.79
N ARG A 137 -28.87 -3.61 -20.07
CA ARG A 137 -27.89 -4.63 -19.75
C ARG A 137 -27.40 -4.48 -18.32
N GLN A 138 -27.37 -5.59 -17.59
CA GLN A 138 -26.88 -5.63 -16.22
C GLN A 138 -25.35 -5.75 -16.19
N VAL A 139 -24.70 -4.83 -15.48
CA VAL A 139 -23.24 -4.82 -15.28
C VAL A 139 -22.90 -4.54 -13.83
N VAL A 140 -21.79 -5.12 -13.37
CA VAL A 140 -21.27 -4.91 -12.02
C VAL A 140 -19.93 -4.19 -12.12
N ALA A 141 -19.80 -3.06 -11.45
CA ALA A 141 -18.60 -2.23 -11.51
C ALA A 141 -18.07 -1.89 -10.12
N GLY A 142 -16.75 -1.89 -9.98
CA GLY A 142 -16.03 -1.59 -8.74
C GLY A 142 -15.88 -0.10 -8.41
N ILE A 143 -16.92 0.70 -8.69
CA ILE A 143 -16.86 2.17 -8.63
C ILE A 143 -17.60 2.75 -7.41
N ALA A 144 -18.02 1.91 -6.46
CA ALA A 144 -18.82 2.37 -5.32
C ALA A 144 -18.05 3.28 -4.35
N GLN A 145 -16.72 3.25 -4.39
CA GLN A 145 -15.85 4.09 -3.54
C GLN A 145 -15.65 5.48 -4.12
N THR A 146 -15.77 5.64 -5.44
CA THR A 146 -15.55 6.91 -6.12
C THR A 146 -16.83 7.59 -6.54
N HIS A 147 -17.91 6.85 -6.82
CA HIS A 147 -19.14 7.40 -7.39
C HIS A 147 -20.37 6.94 -6.62
N LEU A 148 -21.30 7.86 -6.39
CA LEU A 148 -22.59 7.56 -5.76
C LEU A 148 -23.57 7.00 -6.80
N PRO A 149 -24.43 6.03 -6.45
CA PRO A 149 -25.42 5.48 -7.38
C PRO A 149 -26.31 6.55 -8.03
N GLU A 150 -26.73 7.54 -7.24
CA GLU A 150 -27.61 8.63 -7.68
C GLU A 150 -26.96 9.52 -8.75
N GLU A 151 -25.64 9.70 -8.66
CA GLU A 151 -24.89 10.50 -9.63
C GLU A 151 -24.66 9.77 -10.94
N LEU A 152 -24.86 8.45 -10.98
CA LEU A 152 -24.62 7.64 -12.17
C LEU A 152 -25.84 7.57 -13.07
N VAL A 153 -27.05 7.72 -12.52
CA VAL A 153 -28.30 7.69 -13.28
C VAL A 153 -28.28 8.79 -14.35
N ASP A 154 -28.76 8.47 -15.55
CA ASP A 154 -28.79 9.33 -16.74
C ASP A 154 -27.42 9.75 -17.30
N LYS A 155 -26.30 9.26 -16.75
CA LYS A 155 -24.98 9.49 -17.33
C LYS A 155 -24.66 8.51 -18.45
N GLN A 156 -24.00 9.02 -19.48
CA GLN A 156 -23.46 8.20 -20.57
C GLN A 156 -22.09 7.66 -20.20
N ILE A 157 -21.90 6.37 -20.42
CA ILE A 157 -20.68 5.63 -20.10
C ILE A 157 -20.29 4.73 -21.27
N ILE A 158 -19.02 4.35 -21.31
CA ILE A 158 -18.50 3.42 -22.29
C ILE A 158 -18.49 1.99 -21.71
N LEU A 159 -19.06 1.05 -22.45
CA LEU A 159 -19.21 -0.34 -22.06
C LEU A 159 -18.62 -1.28 -23.11
N LEU A 160 -17.84 -2.27 -22.67
CA LEU A 160 -17.51 -3.45 -23.47
C LEU A 160 -18.62 -4.50 -23.34
N ALA A 161 -19.39 -4.70 -24.42
CA ALA A 161 -20.64 -5.47 -24.46
C ALA A 161 -20.45 -6.95 -24.83
N ASN A 162 -19.36 -7.36 -25.47
CA ASN A 162 -19.14 -8.75 -25.89
C ASN A 162 -18.29 -9.59 -24.92
N MET A 163 -18.17 -9.18 -23.65
CA MET A 163 -17.54 -10.02 -22.63
C MET A 163 -18.43 -11.20 -22.23
N LYS A 164 -17.80 -12.34 -21.93
CA LYS A 164 -18.50 -13.49 -21.33
C LYS A 164 -19.12 -13.08 -19.99
N PRO A 165 -20.36 -13.49 -19.69
CA PRO A 165 -20.97 -13.20 -18.40
C PRO A 165 -20.14 -13.75 -17.24
N ALA A 166 -19.92 -12.93 -16.23
CA ALA A 166 -19.17 -13.30 -15.03
C ALA A 166 -20.05 -13.12 -13.78
N LYS A 167 -20.04 -14.09 -12.87
CA LYS A 167 -20.78 -13.99 -11.60
C LYS A 167 -19.90 -13.35 -10.53
N ILE A 168 -20.26 -12.14 -10.12
CA ILE A 168 -19.53 -11.35 -9.12
C ILE A 168 -20.47 -11.13 -7.93
N PHE A 169 -20.11 -11.63 -6.75
CA PHE A 169 -20.92 -11.50 -5.52
C PHE A 169 -22.39 -11.92 -5.73
N GLY A 170 -22.62 -13.05 -6.41
CA GLY A 170 -23.97 -13.56 -6.66
C GLY A 170 -24.73 -12.86 -7.79
N THR A 171 -24.22 -11.75 -8.33
CA THR A 171 -24.82 -10.96 -9.42
C THR A 171 -24.10 -11.25 -10.74
N GLU A 172 -24.85 -11.42 -11.83
CA GLU A 172 -24.29 -11.62 -13.16
C GLU A 172 -23.87 -10.27 -13.78
N SER A 173 -22.61 -10.13 -14.20
CA SER A 173 -22.13 -8.99 -14.98
C SER A 173 -21.99 -9.40 -16.44
N ARG A 174 -22.72 -8.72 -17.33
CA ARG A 174 -22.72 -8.98 -18.79
C ARG A 174 -21.96 -7.92 -19.57
N GLY A 175 -20.88 -7.42 -18.99
CA GLY A 175 -20.04 -6.39 -19.60
C GLY A 175 -19.07 -5.78 -18.60
N MET A 176 -18.27 -4.86 -19.11
CA MET A 176 -17.30 -4.10 -18.33
C MET A 176 -17.40 -2.63 -18.68
N ILE A 177 -17.49 -1.78 -17.65
CA ILE A 177 -17.44 -0.33 -17.81
C ILE A 177 -15.98 0.09 -17.92
N LEU A 178 -15.68 0.94 -18.90
CA LEU A 178 -14.34 1.47 -19.09
C LEU A 178 -14.14 2.72 -18.23
N ALA A 179 -13.07 2.71 -17.43
CA ALA A 179 -12.68 3.79 -16.54
C ALA A 179 -11.16 3.93 -16.54
N ALA A 180 -10.67 5.15 -16.36
CA ALA A 180 -9.28 5.40 -16.01
C ALA A 180 -9.07 5.16 -14.51
N ASP A 181 -7.97 4.53 -14.14
CA ASP A 181 -7.58 4.31 -12.74
C ASP A 181 -6.53 5.32 -12.33
N GLU A 182 -6.97 6.43 -11.73
CA GLU A 182 -6.10 7.53 -11.27
C GLU A 182 -6.51 7.91 -9.84
N SER A 183 -5.94 7.22 -8.84
CA SER A 183 -6.34 7.34 -7.43
C SER A 183 -7.83 7.08 -7.17
N GLY A 184 -8.47 6.33 -8.07
CA GLY A 184 -9.91 6.12 -8.13
C GLY A 184 -10.38 5.90 -9.57
N ALA A 185 -11.53 5.24 -9.74
CA ALA A 185 -12.12 5.01 -11.04
C ALA A 185 -12.79 6.29 -11.57
N ILE A 186 -12.29 6.79 -12.71
CA ILE A 186 -12.85 7.90 -13.48
C ILE A 186 -13.52 7.33 -14.73
N LEU A 187 -14.85 7.45 -14.82
CA LEU A 187 -15.62 6.89 -15.94
C LEU A 187 -15.31 7.60 -17.26
N LEU A 188 -15.14 6.81 -18.33
CA LEU A 188 -15.03 7.35 -19.68
C LEU A 188 -16.41 7.72 -20.24
N MET A 189 -16.51 8.90 -20.84
CA MET A 189 -17.73 9.46 -21.41
C MET A 189 -17.45 10.07 -22.79
N PRO A 190 -18.42 10.07 -23.72
CA PRO A 190 -18.27 10.78 -24.98
C PRO A 190 -18.24 12.31 -24.74
N GLU A 191 -17.49 13.04 -25.56
CA GLU A 191 -17.42 14.53 -25.49
C GLU A 191 -18.81 15.17 -25.68
N ARG A 192 -19.67 14.52 -26.46
CA ARG A 192 -21.03 14.98 -26.77
C ARG A 192 -22.00 13.84 -26.58
N SER A 193 -23.26 14.18 -26.33
CA SER A 193 -24.28 13.15 -26.22
C SER A 193 -24.49 12.45 -27.55
N VAL A 194 -24.46 11.12 -27.52
CA VAL A 194 -24.66 10.25 -28.70
C VAL A 194 -25.79 9.27 -28.44
N LYS A 195 -26.32 8.67 -29.52
CA LYS A 195 -27.38 7.66 -29.40
C LYS A 195 -26.88 6.45 -28.61
N ASN A 196 -27.68 5.96 -27.66
CA ASN A 196 -27.40 4.70 -26.96
C ASN A 196 -27.19 3.54 -27.94
N GLY A 197 -26.14 2.77 -27.72
CA GLY A 197 -25.74 1.67 -28.58
C GLY A 197 -24.84 2.05 -29.75
N THR A 198 -24.43 3.32 -29.85
CA THR A 198 -23.41 3.73 -30.82
C THR A 198 -22.10 2.98 -30.54
N ALA A 199 -21.60 2.26 -31.53
CA ALA A 199 -20.34 1.52 -31.44
C ALA A 199 -19.13 2.47 -31.52
N ILE A 200 -18.09 2.16 -30.75
CA ILE A 200 -16.79 2.83 -30.80
C ILE A 200 -15.92 2.07 -31.80
N GLY A 201 -15.31 2.78 -32.74
CA GLY A 201 -14.50 2.23 -33.82
C GLY A 201 -13.36 3.14 -34.20
#